data_AF-A0A1M5C003-F1
#
_entry.id   AF-A0A1M5C003-F1
#
_cell.length_a   1.000
_cell.length_b   1.000
_cell.length_c   1.000
_cell.angle_alpha   90.00
_cell.angle_beta   90.00
_cell.angle_gamma   90.00
#
_symmetry.space_group_name_H-M   'P 1'
#
loop_
_entity.id
_entity.type
_entity.pdbx_description
1 polymer ?
#
loop_
_entity_poly.entity_id
_entity_poly.type
_entity_poly.pdbx_seq_one_letter_code
_entity_poly.pdbx_strand_id
1 'polypeptide(L)'
;MFKKLVTIVLVMLMSFLLAGCGGSGGEEKKSAGGDGAYTIKIGSPVVETHPAHNGFLKFIELVEKNSNGKIKAELHANGVLGGDRELTEAVQMGTVTMTLSSTSPVANFEKSFYLFDLPFLFPDRETAYKVLDGPIGQKLLDNLASQGIKGLGYWENGFRHITNT
;
A
#
# COMPACT_ATOMS: atom_id res chain seq x y z
N MET A 1 38.41 -46.98 1.10
CA MET A 1 38.81 -45.96 2.10
C MET A 1 38.84 -44.55 1.50
N PHE A 2 39.30 -44.38 0.25
CA PHE A 2 39.32 -43.09 -0.46
C PHE A 2 37.95 -42.39 -0.57
N LYS A 3 36.86 -43.13 -0.85
CA LYS A 3 35.50 -42.55 -0.95
C LYS A 3 34.98 -41.95 0.37
N LYS A 4 35.32 -42.55 1.52
CA LYS A 4 34.94 -42.02 2.85
C LYS A 4 35.74 -40.77 3.22
N LEU A 5 37.01 -40.69 2.76
CA LEU A 5 37.86 -39.51 2.94
C LEU A 5 37.32 -38.31 2.13
N VAL A 6 36.88 -38.55 0.89
CA VAL A 6 36.28 -37.52 0.03
C VAL A 6 34.96 -36.99 0.62
N THR A 7 34.11 -37.86 1.19
CA THR A 7 32.86 -37.43 1.84
C THR A 7 33.12 -36.58 3.09
N ILE A 8 34.13 -36.93 3.90
CA ILE A 8 34.48 -36.15 5.10
C ILE A 8 35.05 -34.78 4.72
N VAL A 9 35.89 -34.71 3.69
CA VAL A 9 36.45 -33.44 3.19
C VAL A 9 35.34 -32.56 2.60
N LEU A 10 34.37 -33.11 1.89
CA LEU A 10 33.25 -32.36 1.31
C LEU A 10 32.31 -31.77 2.39
N VAL A 11 32.03 -32.52 3.44
CA VAL A 11 31.20 -32.05 4.58
C VAL A 11 31.95 -31.00 5.40
N MET A 12 33.27 -31.15 5.57
CA MET A 12 34.10 -30.16 6.27
C MET A 12 34.23 -28.86 5.46
N LEU A 13 34.29 -28.93 4.12
CA LEU A 13 34.31 -27.76 3.24
C LEU A 13 32.97 -27.01 3.22
N MET A 14 31.84 -27.71 3.32
CA MET A 14 30.51 -27.10 3.49
C MET A 14 30.32 -26.44 4.86
N SER A 15 31.05 -26.87 5.88
CA SER A 15 31.00 -26.27 7.22
C SER A 15 31.76 -24.94 7.32
N PHE A 16 32.75 -24.71 6.44
CA PHE A 16 33.51 -23.45 6.37
C PHE A 16 32.79 -22.34 5.59
N LEU A 17 31.79 -22.68 4.77
CA LEU A 17 31.00 -21.70 4.00
C LEU A 17 29.94 -20.96 4.84
N LEU A 18 29.66 -21.42 6.06
CA LEU A 18 28.67 -20.81 6.97
C LEU A 18 29.28 -19.79 7.95
N ALA A 19 30.60 -19.60 7.96
CA ALA A 19 31.30 -18.65 8.84
C ALA A 19 31.96 -17.47 8.08
N GLY A 20 31.46 -17.17 6.88
CA GLY A 20 32.02 -16.15 5.97
C GLY A 20 31.09 -14.96 5.73
N CYS A 21 30.86 -14.12 6.74
CA CYS A 21 30.56 -12.71 6.51
C CYS A 21 30.97 -11.86 7.74
N GLY A 22 32.27 -11.59 7.80
CA GLY A 22 32.84 -10.47 8.54
C GLY A 22 33.70 -9.67 7.58
N GLY A 23 33.20 -8.50 7.15
CA GLY A 23 34.00 -7.42 6.60
C GLY A 23 34.09 -7.31 5.07
N SER A 24 33.20 -6.51 4.47
CA SER A 24 33.61 -5.59 3.39
C SER A 24 32.69 -4.37 3.41
N GLY A 25 33.30 -3.19 3.39
CA GLY A 25 32.64 -1.90 3.56
C GLY A 25 31.71 -1.57 2.40
N GLY A 26 30.41 -1.60 2.67
CA GLY A 26 29.42 -0.77 1.99
C GLY A 26 28.89 0.21 3.03
N GLU A 27 28.81 1.49 2.67
CA GLU A 27 28.07 2.49 3.43
C GLU A 27 26.59 2.10 3.47
N GLU A 28 26.22 1.25 4.42
CA GLU A 28 24.87 1.25 4.95
C GLU A 28 24.68 2.60 5.63
N LYS A 29 23.87 3.47 5.00
CA LYS A 29 23.15 4.51 5.73
C LYS A 29 22.35 3.81 6.83
N LYS A 30 22.97 3.64 7.99
CA LYS A 30 22.27 3.51 9.26
C LYS A 30 21.39 4.75 9.36
N SER A 31 20.12 4.61 9.00
CA SER A 31 19.08 5.47 9.54
C SER A 31 19.32 5.52 11.04
N ALA A 32 19.68 6.69 11.52
CA ALA A 32 19.81 6.95 12.94
C ALA A 32 18.44 6.61 13.57
N GLY A 33 18.37 5.42 14.16
CA GLY A 33 17.27 5.00 15.01
C GLY A 33 17.29 5.85 16.27
N GLY A 34 16.75 7.07 16.15
CA GLY A 34 16.11 7.73 17.27
C GLY A 34 14.79 7.00 17.55
N ASP A 35 14.58 6.68 18.81
CA ASP A 35 13.33 6.21 19.42
C ASP A 35 12.05 6.35 18.52
N GLY A 36 11.56 5.22 17.98
CA GLY A 36 10.15 5.09 17.55
C GLY A 36 9.72 5.65 16.18
N ALA A 37 10.55 5.58 15.13
CA ALA A 37 10.09 5.92 13.78
C ALA A 37 9.18 4.82 13.17
N TYR A 38 7.94 5.15 12.80
CA TYR A 38 6.98 4.26 12.14
C TYR A 38 6.94 4.53 10.63
N THR A 39 7.07 3.49 9.80
CA THR A 39 6.99 3.62 8.34
C THR A 39 5.65 3.12 7.81
N ILE A 40 4.91 3.99 7.14
CA ILE A 40 3.71 3.66 6.37
C ILE A 40 4.15 3.10 5.02
N LYS A 41 3.90 1.83 4.77
CA LYS A 41 4.06 1.24 3.44
C LYS A 41 2.82 1.49 2.60
N ILE A 42 2.96 2.24 1.50
CA ILE A 42 1.87 2.61 0.61
C ILE A 42 1.98 1.81 -0.69
N GLY A 43 0.93 1.05 -1.04
CA GLY A 43 0.79 0.43 -2.36
C GLY A 43 -0.18 1.22 -3.23
N SER A 44 0.21 1.56 -4.46
CA SER A 44 -0.62 2.31 -5.40
C SER A 44 -0.77 1.53 -6.73
N PRO A 45 -2.01 1.26 -7.17
CA PRO A 45 -2.27 0.55 -8.44
C PRO A 45 -2.04 1.45 -9.66
N VAL A 46 -2.04 2.77 -9.47
CA VAL A 46 -1.92 3.74 -10.57
C VAL A 46 -0.45 4.03 -10.93
N VAL A 47 -0.27 4.45 -12.18
CA VAL A 47 1.02 4.93 -12.70
C VAL A 47 1.41 6.29 -12.12
N GLU A 48 2.69 6.63 -12.17
CA GLU A 48 3.22 7.89 -11.62
C GLU A 48 2.68 9.15 -12.31
N THR A 49 2.22 9.03 -13.56
CA THR A 49 1.58 10.14 -14.30
C THR A 49 0.13 10.38 -13.89
N HIS A 50 -0.47 9.49 -13.09
CA HIS A 50 -1.84 9.64 -12.62
C HIS A 50 -1.93 10.71 -11.52
N PRO A 51 -2.96 11.58 -11.47
CA PRO A 51 -3.07 12.65 -10.47
C PRO A 51 -2.98 12.18 -9.01
N ALA A 52 -3.52 11.00 -8.71
CA ALA A 52 -3.41 10.37 -7.39
C ALA A 52 -1.94 10.16 -6.93
N HIS A 53 -1.00 9.96 -7.84
CA HIS A 53 0.41 9.86 -7.46
C HIS A 53 0.90 11.14 -6.77
N ASN A 54 0.54 12.31 -7.30
CA ASN A 54 0.86 13.60 -6.68
C ASN A 54 0.20 13.76 -5.30
N GLY A 55 -1.02 13.23 -5.14
CA GLY A 55 -1.70 13.17 -3.84
C GLY A 55 -0.90 12.38 -2.80
N PHE A 56 -0.34 11.23 -3.19
CA PHE A 56 0.53 10.45 -2.31
C PHE A 56 1.84 11.16 -1.97
N LEU A 57 2.50 11.78 -2.95
CA LEU A 57 3.71 12.57 -2.70
C LEU A 57 3.42 13.70 -1.69
N LYS A 58 2.27 14.36 -1.82
CA LYS A 58 1.86 15.38 -0.86
C LYS A 58 1.53 14.81 0.51
N PHE A 59 0.88 13.66 0.58
CA PHE A 59 0.64 12.95 1.84
C PHE A 59 1.95 12.63 2.55
N ILE A 60 2.96 12.11 1.85
CA ILE A 60 4.28 11.79 2.40
C ILE A 60 4.93 13.05 2.98
N GLU A 61 4.96 14.14 2.22
CA GLU A 61 5.49 15.43 2.70
C GLU A 61 4.80 15.87 4.01
N LEU A 62 3.47 15.83 4.03
CA LEU A 62 2.67 16.30 5.17
C LEU A 62 2.80 15.40 6.39
N VAL A 63 2.78 14.07 6.21
CA VAL A 63 2.86 13.14 7.34
C VAL A 63 4.23 13.19 7.99
N GLU A 64 5.30 13.29 7.19
CA GLU A 64 6.66 13.43 7.72
C GLU A 64 6.85 14.76 8.44
N LYS A 65 6.36 15.86 7.83
CA LYS A 65 6.44 17.20 8.44
C LYS A 65 5.65 17.26 9.74
N ASN A 66 4.38 16.85 9.73
CA ASN A 66 3.48 16.98 10.88
C ASN A 66 3.81 16.03 12.02
N SER A 67 4.52 14.93 11.73
CA SER A 67 5.01 14.00 12.75
C SER A 67 6.41 14.35 13.28
N ASN A 68 7.02 15.45 12.83
CA ASN A 68 8.42 15.80 13.10
C ASN A 68 9.38 14.64 12.74
N GLY A 69 9.11 13.97 11.62
CA GLY A 69 9.90 12.84 11.12
C GLY A 69 9.70 11.51 11.83
N LYS A 70 8.81 11.43 12.84
CA LYS A 70 8.51 10.17 13.56
C LYS A 70 7.68 9.21 12.72
N ILE A 71 6.92 9.71 11.75
CA ILE A 71 6.23 8.89 10.76
C ILE A 71 6.91 9.13 9.43
N LYS A 72 7.31 8.04 8.77
CA LYS A 72 7.84 8.00 7.41
C LYS A 72 6.85 7.29 6.50
N ALA A 73 6.96 7.49 5.19
CA ALA A 73 6.10 6.79 4.24
C ALA A 73 6.88 6.38 2.99
N GLU A 74 6.66 5.15 2.54
CA GLU A 74 7.30 4.55 1.37
C GLU A 74 6.23 4.21 0.34
N LEU A 75 6.32 4.81 -0.85
CA LEU A 75 5.35 4.64 -1.93
C LEU A 75 5.85 3.64 -2.97
N HIS A 76 5.06 2.60 -3.20
CA HIS A 76 5.23 1.63 -4.29
C HIS A 76 4.13 1.83 -5.32
N ALA A 77 4.43 2.60 -6.38
CA ALA A 77 3.50 2.93 -7.46
C ALA A 77 3.53 1.90 -8.61
N ASN A 78 2.80 2.18 -9.69
CA ASN A 78 2.76 1.38 -10.92
C ASN A 78 2.25 -0.06 -10.70
N GLY A 79 1.45 -0.31 -9.66
CA GLY A 79 0.85 -1.62 -9.40
C GLY A 79 1.86 -2.73 -9.07
N VAL A 80 3.10 -2.40 -8.70
CA VAL A 80 4.16 -3.40 -8.39
C VAL A 80 3.83 -4.31 -7.20
N LEU A 81 2.86 -3.90 -6.37
CA LEU A 81 2.36 -4.67 -5.24
C LEU A 81 0.95 -5.26 -5.48
N GLY A 82 0.40 -5.14 -6.69
CA GLY A 82 -0.93 -5.63 -7.07
C GLY A 82 -1.90 -4.54 -7.53
N GLY A 83 -3.09 -4.98 -7.97
CA GLY A 83 -4.21 -4.10 -8.32
C GLY A 83 -5.09 -3.76 -7.11
N ASP A 84 -6.14 -2.98 -7.34
CA ASP A 84 -7.06 -2.47 -6.30
C ASP A 84 -7.53 -3.55 -5.31
N ARG A 85 -7.96 -4.72 -5.80
CA ARG A 85 -8.47 -5.80 -4.95
C ARG A 85 -7.36 -6.42 -4.10
N GLU A 86 -6.23 -6.77 -4.71
CA GLU A 86 -5.07 -7.36 -4.03
C GLU A 86 -4.50 -6.40 -2.98
N LEU A 87 -4.41 -5.11 -3.30
CA LEU A 87 -3.93 -4.09 -2.37
C LEU A 87 -4.90 -3.86 -1.21
N THR A 88 -6.21 -3.90 -1.45
CA THR A 88 -7.22 -3.81 -0.38
C THR A 88 -7.10 -5.00 0.58
N GLU A 89 -6.88 -6.21 0.05
CA GLU A 89 -6.62 -7.42 0.84
C GLU A 89 -5.30 -7.32 1.61
N ALA A 90 -4.24 -6.79 0.99
CA ALA A 90 -2.95 -6.56 1.65
C ALA A 90 -3.06 -5.56 2.82
N VAL A 91 -3.91 -4.54 2.70
CA VAL A 91 -4.25 -3.63 3.80
C VAL A 91 -5.00 -4.35 4.91
N GLN A 92 -6.00 -5.17 4.57
CA GLN A 92 -6.72 -5.99 5.56
C GLN A 92 -5.78 -6.94 6.31
N MET A 93 -4.79 -7.53 5.63
CA MET A 93 -3.78 -8.39 6.27
C MET A 93 -2.68 -7.62 7.01
N GLY A 94 -2.59 -6.30 6.84
CA GLY A 94 -1.55 -5.45 7.42
C GLY A 94 -0.16 -5.59 6.77
N THR A 95 -0.03 -6.25 5.62
CA THR A 95 1.24 -6.39 4.89
C THR A 95 1.59 -5.14 4.05
N VAL A 96 0.57 -4.33 3.76
CA VAL A 96 0.66 -2.95 3.26
C VAL A 96 -0.13 -2.08 4.24
N THR A 97 0.39 -0.91 4.61
CA THR A 97 -0.26 -0.04 5.61
C THR A 97 -1.40 0.77 5.01
N MET A 98 -1.25 1.21 3.75
CA MET A 98 -2.19 2.11 3.09
C MET A 98 -2.25 1.83 1.59
N THR A 99 -3.44 2.02 1.01
CA THR A 99 -3.62 2.02 -0.44
C THR A 99 -4.71 3.01 -0.85
N LEU A 100 -4.78 3.30 -2.13
CA LEU A 100 -5.93 3.91 -2.78
C LEU A 100 -6.54 2.87 -3.71
N SER A 101 -7.84 2.64 -3.55
CA SER A 101 -8.61 1.64 -4.29
C SER A 101 -9.88 2.28 -4.82
N SER A 102 -10.31 1.90 -6.02
CA SER A 102 -11.62 2.27 -6.53
C SER A 102 -12.72 1.69 -5.62
N THR A 103 -13.89 2.31 -5.61
CA THR A 103 -15.01 1.84 -4.75
C THR A 103 -15.53 0.46 -5.13
N SER A 104 -15.54 0.10 -6.42
CA SER A 104 -16.08 -1.19 -6.88
C SER A 104 -15.27 -2.41 -6.38
N PRO A 105 -13.91 -2.40 -6.42
CA PRO A 105 -13.11 -3.44 -5.74
C PRO A 105 -13.35 -3.53 -4.23
N VAL A 106 -13.49 -2.39 -3.54
CA VAL A 106 -13.80 -2.34 -2.10
C VAL A 106 -15.14 -3.01 -1.80
N ALA A 107 -16.11 -2.97 -2.72
CA ALA A 107 -17.41 -3.63 -2.57
C ALA A 107 -17.35 -5.17 -2.44
N ASN A 108 -16.20 -5.78 -2.77
CA ASN A 108 -15.98 -7.19 -2.48
C ASN A 108 -15.84 -7.48 -0.97
N PHE A 109 -15.32 -6.52 -0.21
CA PHE A 109 -15.07 -6.61 1.24
C PHE A 109 -16.23 -6.02 2.03
N GLU A 110 -16.78 -4.89 1.59
CA GLU A 110 -17.92 -4.24 2.24
C GLU A 110 -18.99 -3.92 1.18
N LYS A 111 -20.12 -4.64 1.24
CA LYS A 111 -21.16 -4.64 0.21
C LYS A 111 -21.91 -3.31 0.03
N SER A 112 -21.95 -2.45 1.03
CA SER A 112 -22.57 -1.12 0.95
C SER A 112 -21.87 -0.18 -0.05
N PHE A 113 -20.62 -0.46 -0.41
CA PHE A 113 -19.92 0.30 -1.47
C PHE A 113 -20.49 0.05 -2.88
N TYR A 114 -21.27 -1.02 -3.10
CA TYR A 114 -22.01 -1.21 -4.37
C TYR A 114 -23.00 -0.08 -4.65
N LEU A 115 -23.36 0.73 -3.66
CA LEU A 115 -24.13 1.95 -3.86
C LEU A 115 -23.51 2.82 -4.97
N PHE A 116 -22.19 2.97 -4.99
CA PHE A 116 -21.49 3.83 -5.95
C PHE A 116 -21.37 3.24 -7.35
N ASP A 117 -21.72 1.95 -7.53
CA ASP A 117 -21.74 1.29 -8.83
C ASP A 117 -23.09 1.45 -9.55
N LEU A 118 -24.07 2.08 -8.90
CA LEU A 118 -25.35 2.38 -9.52
C LEU A 118 -25.18 3.39 -10.66
N PRO A 119 -25.65 3.07 -11.87
CA PRO A 119 -25.50 3.96 -13.02
C PRO A 119 -26.32 5.23 -12.81
N PHE A 120 -25.72 6.38 -13.14
CA PHE A 120 -26.33 7.70 -13.06
C PHE A 120 -26.77 8.13 -11.64
N LEU A 121 -26.21 7.52 -10.59
CA LEU A 121 -26.50 7.90 -9.20
C LEU A 121 -26.17 9.37 -8.92
N PHE A 122 -25.05 9.86 -9.46
CA PHE A 122 -24.62 11.24 -9.30
C PHE A 122 -24.82 12.03 -10.60
N PRO A 123 -25.53 13.18 -10.56
CA PRO A 123 -25.74 14.01 -11.74
C PRO A 123 -24.49 14.80 -12.15
N ASP A 124 -23.61 15.11 -11.19
CA ASP A 124 -22.40 15.90 -11.38
C ASP A 124 -21.36 15.61 -10.27
N ARG A 125 -20.14 16.13 -10.45
CA ARG A 125 -19.03 15.98 -9.50
C ARG A 125 -19.33 16.63 -8.15
N GLU A 126 -19.93 17.81 -8.15
CA GLU A 126 -20.20 18.57 -6.91
C GLU A 126 -21.18 17.83 -6.00
N THR A 127 -22.18 17.18 -6.59
CA THR A 127 -23.13 16.34 -5.87
C THR A 127 -22.45 15.10 -5.32
N ALA A 128 -21.57 14.45 -6.11
CA ALA A 128 -20.77 13.33 -5.63
C ALA A 128 -19.89 13.72 -4.44
N TYR A 129 -19.17 14.84 -4.51
CA TYR A 129 -18.34 15.36 -3.41
C TYR A 129 -19.16 15.63 -2.16
N LYS A 130 -20.28 16.34 -2.26
CA LYS A 130 -21.16 16.61 -1.11
C LYS A 130 -21.65 15.34 -0.42
N VAL A 131 -21.94 14.29 -1.17
CA VAL A 131 -22.41 13.01 -0.61
C VAL A 131 -21.25 12.23 0.02
N LEU A 132 -20.11 12.15 -0.66
CA LEU A 132 -18.92 11.40 -0.22
C LEU A 132 -18.22 12.06 0.97
N ASP A 133 -18.14 13.38 1.01
CA ASP A 133 -17.58 14.14 2.14
C ASP A 133 -18.61 14.34 3.26
N GLY A 134 -19.87 13.99 3.00
CA GLY A 134 -20.98 14.11 3.92
C GLY A 134 -21.17 12.89 4.84
N PRO A 135 -22.25 12.89 5.63
CA PRO A 135 -22.55 11.81 6.58
C PRO A 135 -22.72 10.42 5.93
N ILE A 136 -23.16 10.37 4.67
CA ILE A 136 -23.34 9.12 3.94
C ILE A 136 -21.97 8.49 3.63
N GLY A 137 -21.06 9.24 3.02
CA GLY A 137 -19.72 8.75 2.73
C GLY A 137 -18.95 8.41 4.01
N GLN A 138 -19.02 9.24 5.05
CA GLN A 138 -18.38 8.92 6.33
C GLN A 138 -18.89 7.61 6.93
N LYS A 139 -20.22 7.38 6.91
CA LYS A 139 -20.82 6.12 7.38
C LYS A 139 -20.28 4.91 6.60
N LEU A 140 -20.13 5.04 5.28
CA LEU A 140 -19.59 3.97 4.45
C LEU A 140 -18.10 3.71 4.75
N LEU A 141 -17.29 4.75 4.94
CA LEU A 141 -15.90 4.59 5.40
C LEU A 141 -15.79 3.91 6.76
N ASP A 142 -16.69 4.22 7.69
CA ASP A 142 -16.69 3.62 9.03
C ASP A 142 -17.10 2.13 9.01
N ASN A 143 -17.94 1.71 8.07
CA ASN A 143 -18.30 0.29 7.90
C ASN A 143 -17.10 -0.61 7.60
N LEU A 144 -16.04 -0.06 6.96
CA LEU A 144 -14.80 -0.78 6.67
C LEU A 144 -14.08 -1.27 7.93
N ALA A 145 -14.34 -0.68 9.09
CA ALA A 145 -13.74 -1.12 10.35
C ALA A 145 -14.12 -2.57 10.68
N SER A 146 -15.31 -3.04 10.25
CA SER A 146 -15.72 -4.45 10.38
C SER A 146 -14.82 -5.42 9.61
N GLN A 147 -14.12 -4.93 8.59
CA GLN A 147 -13.18 -5.67 7.75
C GLN A 147 -11.73 -5.45 8.18
N GLY A 148 -11.48 -4.81 9.33
CA GLY A 148 -10.12 -4.48 9.79
C GLY A 148 -9.47 -3.33 9.01
N ILE A 149 -10.24 -2.57 8.22
CA ILE A 149 -9.74 -1.49 7.37
C ILE A 149 -10.23 -0.14 7.91
N LYS A 150 -9.33 0.84 8.03
CA LYS A 150 -9.72 2.22 8.35
C LYS A 150 -9.89 3.04 7.07
N GLY A 151 -11.13 3.41 6.74
CA GLY A 151 -11.41 4.40 5.70
C GLY A 151 -10.94 5.80 6.13
N LEU A 152 -10.09 6.44 5.33
CA LEU A 152 -9.51 7.76 5.63
C LEU A 152 -10.19 8.92 4.88
N GLY A 153 -10.76 8.64 3.70
CA GLY A 153 -11.37 9.65 2.85
C GLY A 153 -11.60 9.13 1.43
N TYR A 154 -12.24 9.95 0.60
CA TYR A 154 -12.50 9.66 -0.81
C TYR A 154 -11.64 10.53 -1.71
N TRP A 155 -11.15 9.94 -2.80
CA TRP A 155 -10.48 10.66 -3.88
C TRP A 155 -11.30 10.48 -5.17
N GLU A 156 -11.10 11.36 -6.14
CA GLU A 156 -11.75 11.27 -7.44
C GLU A 156 -10.88 10.50 -8.45
N ASN A 157 -11.49 9.54 -9.14
CA ASN A 157 -10.99 9.02 -10.41
C ASN A 157 -11.70 9.72 -11.59
N GLY A 158 -13.03 9.74 -11.53
CA GLY A 158 -13.89 10.49 -12.46
C GLY A 158 -15.11 9.68 -12.89
N PHE A 159 -15.96 10.30 -13.70
CA PHE A 159 -17.08 9.61 -14.34
C PHE A 159 -16.57 8.63 -15.41
N ARG A 160 -17.12 7.42 -15.42
CA ARG A 160 -16.72 6.37 -16.37
C ARG A 160 -17.42 6.56 -17.72
N HIS A 161 -16.65 6.43 -18.80
CA HIS A 161 -17.13 6.52 -20.18
C HIS A 161 -16.84 5.22 -20.93
N ILE A 162 -17.75 4.82 -21.81
CA ILE A 162 -17.53 3.71 -22.74
C ILE A 162 -16.73 4.24 -23.94
N THR A 163 -15.69 3.52 -24.33
CA THR A 163 -14.88 3.81 -25.52
C THR A 163 -14.93 2.64 -26.50
N ASN A 164 -14.86 2.89 -27.80
CA ASN A 164 -14.92 1.88 -28.87
C ASN A 164 -13.81 2.06 -29.93
N THR A 165 -12.77 2.81 -29.60
CA THR A 165 -11.56 3.01 -30.41
C THR A 165 -10.62 1.83 -30.31
#